data_AF-A0A0B4C993-F1
#
_entry.id   AF-A0A0B4C993-F1
#
_cell.length_a   1.000
_cell.length_b   1.000
_cell.length_c   1.000
_cell.angle_alpha   90.00
_cell.angle_beta   90.00
_cell.angle_gamma   90.00
#
_symmetry.space_group_name_H-M   'P 1'
#
loop_
_entity.id
_entity.type
_entity.pdbx_description
1 polymer ?
#
loop_
_entity_poly.entity_id
_entity_poly.type
_entity_poly.pdbx_seq_one_letter_code
_entity_poly.pdbx_strand_id
1 'polypeptide(L)'
;MWHTGAMVVFQDIQDVEEWLEPLDYIAFWEAVAPYGVFSIADRDHCDGLISGGTVVQDLILECIKAMARNSLRDGFGLKHRPRHTHADQGLRSLH
;
A
#
# COMPACT_ATOMS: atom_id res chain seq x y z
N MET A 1 -4.08 25.37 2.61
CA MET A 1 -3.18 24.85 3.65
C MET A 1 -3.21 23.34 3.53
N TRP A 2 -2.21 22.73 2.89
CA TRP A 2 -2.16 21.28 2.76
C TRP A 2 -1.57 20.73 4.07
N HIS A 3 -2.38 19.99 4.81
CA HIS A 3 -1.91 19.28 5.99
C HIS A 3 -0.81 18.31 5.55
N THR A 4 0.34 18.40 6.19
CA THR A 4 1.40 17.38 6.10
C THR A 4 0.80 16.08 6.64
N GLY A 5 0.25 15.26 5.75
CA GLY A 5 -0.18 13.90 6.09
C GLY A 5 1.02 13.18 6.69
N ALA A 6 0.85 12.62 7.88
CA ALA A 6 1.93 11.91 8.55
C ALA A 6 2.43 10.77 7.64
N MET A 7 3.70 10.83 7.27
CA MET A 7 4.34 9.78 6.50
C MET A 7 4.45 8.53 7.38
N VAL A 8 3.78 7.44 6.99
CA VAL A 8 3.88 6.14 7.64
C VAL A 8 5.22 5.50 7.27
N VAL A 9 5.88 4.90 8.27
CA VAL A 9 7.11 4.13 8.08
C VAL A 9 6.76 2.64 8.11
N PHE A 10 7.12 1.92 7.06
CA PHE A 10 6.87 0.48 6.92
C PHE A 10 8.13 -0.32 7.28
N GLN A 11 7.99 -1.40 8.05
CA GLN A 11 9.12 -2.29 8.38
C GLN A 11 9.25 -3.41 7.35
N ASP A 12 8.11 -3.95 6.92
CA ASP A 12 8.03 -5.01 5.94
C ASP A 12 6.89 -4.79 4.95
N ILE A 13 6.79 -5.65 3.93
CA ILE A 13 5.76 -5.52 2.91
C ILE A 13 4.35 -5.82 3.47
N GLN A 14 4.21 -6.59 4.57
CA GLN A 14 2.91 -6.84 5.18
C GLN A 14 2.38 -5.54 5.82
N ASP A 15 3.24 -4.70 6.42
CA ASP A 15 2.80 -3.40 6.94
C ASP A 15 2.14 -2.53 5.86
N VAL A 16 2.63 -2.59 4.62
CA VAL A 16 2.03 -1.88 3.48
C VAL A 16 0.68 -2.50 3.10
N GLU A 17 0.58 -3.83 3.08
CA GLU A 17 -0.66 -4.55 2.79
C GLU A 17 -1.74 -4.25 3.83
N GLU A 18 -1.40 -4.35 5.11
CA GLU A 18 -2.25 -4.06 6.26
C GLU A 18 -2.71 -2.59 6.28
N TRP A 19 -1.84 -1.67 5.86
CA TRP A 19 -2.17 -0.25 5.75
C TRP A 19 -3.09 0.08 4.56
N LEU A 20 -2.89 -0.57 3.40
CA LEU A 20 -3.71 -0.36 2.21
C LEU A 20 -5.08 -1.06 2.27
N GLU A 21 -5.20 -2.19 2.97
CA GLU A 21 -6.41 -3.01 3.02
C GLU A 21 -7.68 -2.20 3.33
N PRO A 22 -7.77 -1.42 4.43
CA PRO A 22 -9.02 -0.76 4.82
C PRO A 22 -9.36 0.49 4.00
N LEU A 23 -8.45 0.96 3.14
CA LEU A 23 -8.63 2.22 2.43
C LEU A 23 -9.66 2.08 1.31
N ASP A 24 -10.67 2.94 1.29
CA ASP A 24 -11.53 3.11 0.13
C ASP A 24 -10.83 3.94 -0.97
N TYR A 25 -11.49 4.08 -2.12
CA TYR A 25 -10.88 4.69 -3.30
C TYR A 25 -10.38 6.12 -3.06
N ILE A 26 -11.13 6.96 -2.32
CA ILE A 26 -10.70 8.35 -2.08
C ILE A 26 -9.59 8.38 -1.03
N ALA A 27 -9.74 7.65 0.08
CA ALA A 27 -8.73 7.59 1.13
C ALA A 27 -7.39 7.03 0.62
N PHE A 28 -7.43 6.09 -0.33
CA PHE A 28 -6.24 5.56 -0.99
C PHE A 28 -5.40 6.67 -1.62
N TRP A 29 -5.99 7.52 -2.46
CA TRP A 29 -5.27 8.58 -3.17
C TRP A 29 -4.64 9.59 -2.22
N GLU A 30 -5.35 9.96 -1.15
CA GLU A 30 -4.83 10.88 -0.13
C GLU A 30 -3.68 10.25 0.66
N ALA A 31 -3.81 8.98 1.02
CA ALA A 31 -2.84 8.24 1.81
C ALA A 31 -1.51 8.01 1.06
N VAL A 32 -1.57 7.71 -0.25
CA VAL A 32 -0.36 7.42 -1.05
C VAL A 32 0.31 8.66 -1.64
N ALA A 33 -0.37 9.81 -1.67
CA ALA A 33 0.15 11.05 -2.26
C ALA A 33 1.53 11.49 -1.71
N PRO A 34 1.83 11.42 -0.39
CA PRO A 34 3.13 11.81 0.15
C PRO A 34 4.31 10.98 -0.39
N TYR A 35 4.05 9.79 -0.91
CA TYR A 35 5.07 8.87 -1.42
C TYR A 35 5.36 9.06 -2.91
N GLY A 36 4.58 9.88 -3.62
CA GLY A 36 4.78 10.14 -5.04
C GLY A 36 4.64 8.89 -5.93
N VAL A 37 3.88 7.89 -5.50
CA VAL A 37 3.69 6.61 -6.22
C VAL A 37 2.94 6.83 -7.54
N PHE A 38 2.00 7.77 -7.53
CA PHE A 38 1.17 8.11 -8.67
C PHE A 38 1.16 9.61 -8.91
N SER A 39 0.94 9.99 -10.16
CA SER A 39 0.67 11.34 -10.57
C SER A 39 -0.83 11.65 -10.50
N ILE A 40 -1.19 12.93 -10.59
CA ILE A 40 -2.59 13.35 -10.72
C ILE A 40 -3.26 12.80 -11.99
N ALA A 41 -2.50 12.61 -13.06
CA ALA A 41 -3.00 12.06 -14.32
C ALA A 41 -3.45 10.59 -14.18
N ASP A 42 -2.80 9.82 -13.29
CA ASP A 42 -3.20 8.43 -13.02
C ASP A 42 -4.56 8.37 -12.34
N ARG A 43 -4.83 9.30 -11.40
CA ARG A 43 -6.14 9.45 -10.77
C ARG A 43 -7.20 9.87 -11.78
N ASP A 44 -6.93 10.90 -12.59
CA ASP A 44 -7.87 11.36 -13.62
C ASP A 44 -8.23 10.23 -14.61
N HIS A 45 -7.25 9.40 -14.97
CA HIS A 45 -7.49 8.24 -15.83
C HIS A 45 -8.43 7.22 -15.16
N CYS A 46 -8.18 6.88 -13.90
CA CYS A 46 -9.02 5.96 -13.13
C CYS A 46 -10.45 6.52 -12.97
N ASP A 47 -10.58 7.79 -12.62
CA ASP A 47 -11.88 8.48 -12.47
C ASP A 47 -12.66 8.46 -13.79
N GLY A 48 -11.98 8.61 -14.92
CA GLY A 48 -12.56 8.50 -16.26
C GLY A 48 -13.07 7.08 -16.59
N LEU A 49 -12.31 6.04 -16.23
CA LEU A 49 -12.73 4.64 -16.44
C LEU A 49 -13.96 4.27 -15.60
N ILE A 50 -14.00 4.74 -14.35
CA ILE A 50 -15.14 4.53 -13.44
C ILE A 50 -16.37 5.26 -13.95
N SER A 51 -16.24 6.56 -14.23
CA SER A 51 -17.36 7.40 -14.69
C SER A 51 -17.90 6.96 -16.05
N GLY A 52 -17.03 6.43 -16.91
CA GLY A 52 -17.42 5.84 -18.19
C GLY A 52 -18.06 4.44 -18.08
N GLY A 53 -18.13 3.86 -16.88
CA GLY A 53 -18.66 2.51 -16.66
C GLY A 53 -17.83 1.40 -17.32
N THR A 54 -16.58 1.70 -17.68
CA THR A 54 -15.70 0.74 -18.36
C THR A 54 -15.19 -0.33 -17.39
N VAL A 55 -14.88 0.09 -16.16
CA VAL A 55 -14.40 -0.79 -15.09
C VAL A 55 -15.07 -0.39 -13.79
N VAL A 56 -15.44 -1.38 -12.97
CA VAL A 56 -15.99 -1.13 -11.64
C VAL A 56 -14.91 -0.59 -10.69
N GLN A 57 -15.31 0.29 -9.77
CA GLN A 57 -14.40 0.96 -8.85
C GLN A 57 -13.58 -0.03 -8.00
N ASP A 58 -14.19 -1.10 -7.49
CA ASP A 58 -13.48 -2.10 -6.68
C ASP A 58 -12.31 -2.74 -7.42
N LEU A 59 -12.49 -3.12 -8.69
CA LEU A 59 -11.42 -3.72 -9.48
C LEU A 59 -10.28 -2.74 -9.74
N ILE A 60 -10.61 -1.46 -10.00
CA ILE A 60 -9.58 -0.40 -10.10
C ILE A 60 -8.84 -0.26 -8.78
N LEU A 61 -9.57 -0.23 -7.66
CA LEU A 61 -8.98 -0.08 -6.32
C LEU A 61 -8.04 -1.25 -5.97
N GLU A 62 -8.43 -2.49 -6.28
CA GLU A 62 -7.57 -3.65 -6.11
C GLU A 62 -6.28 -3.53 -6.93
N CYS A 63 -6.39 -3.12 -8.20
CA CYS A 63 -5.24 -2.94 -9.08
C CYS A 63 -4.29 -1.85 -8.56
N ILE A 64 -4.80 -0.67 -8.22
CA ILE A 64 -3.96 0.45 -7.75
C ILE A 64 -3.33 0.16 -6.38
N LYS A 65 -4.01 -0.58 -5.48
CA LYS A 65 -3.40 -1.07 -4.23
C LYS A 65 -2.24 -2.02 -4.50
N ALA A 66 -2.40 -2.96 -5.44
CA ALA A 66 -1.33 -3.88 -5.81
C ALA A 66 -0.11 -3.15 -6.42
N MET A 67 -0.35 -2.14 -7.26
CA MET A 67 0.71 -1.30 -7.81
C MET A 67 1.40 -0.48 -6.71
N ALA A 68 0.64 0.13 -5.80
CA ALA A 68 1.19 0.90 -4.70
C ALA A 68 2.09 0.06 -3.79
N ARG A 69 1.64 -1.16 -3.45
CA ARG A 69 2.45 -2.13 -2.69
C ARG A 69 3.79 -2.39 -3.36
N ASN A 70 3.81 -2.63 -4.67
CA ASN A 70 5.04 -2.91 -5.39
C ASN A 70 5.97 -1.69 -5.43
N SER A 71 5.43 -0.51 -5.74
CA SER A 71 6.21 0.74 -5.77
C SER A 71 6.80 1.11 -4.41
N LEU A 72 6.04 0.94 -3.32
CA LEU A 72 6.52 1.21 -1.96
C LEU A 72 7.54 0.17 -1.50
N ARG A 73 7.33 -1.11 -1.84
CA ARG A 73 8.33 -2.17 -1.60
C ARG A 73 9.65 -1.82 -2.26
N ASP A 74 9.62 -1.44 -3.53
CA ASP A 74 10.84 -1.17 -4.29
C ASP A 74 11.49 0.15 -3.84
N GLY A 75 10.70 1.19 -3.55
CA GLY A 75 11.17 2.49 -3.07
C GLY A 75 11.81 2.45 -1.68
N PHE A 76 11.31 1.61 -0.77
CA PHE A 76 11.85 1.47 0.59
C PHE A 76 12.72 0.22 0.78
N GLY A 77 12.88 -0.62 -0.25
CA GLY A 77 13.65 -1.86 -0.15
C GLY A 77 13.03 -2.91 0.78
N LEU A 78 11.71 -2.89 0.96
CA LEU A 78 11.00 -3.74 1.92
C LEU A 78 11.13 -5.23 1.57
N LYS A 79 11.21 -6.05 2.61
CA LYS A 79 11.22 -7.51 2.51
C LYS A 79 9.95 -8.09 3.11
N HIS A 80 9.70 -9.36 2.87
CA HIS A 80 8.67 -10.08 3.61
C HIS A 80 9.10 -10.23 5.07
N ARG A 81 8.13 -10.07 5.98
CA ARG A 81 8.29 -10.40 7.39
C ARG A 81 8.81 -11.84 7.50
N PRO A 82 9.89 -12.08 8.25
CA PRO A 82 10.37 -13.43 8.45
C PRO A 82 9.26 -14.28 9.07
N ARG A 83 9.01 -15.47 8.51
CA ARG A 83 8.10 -16.43 9.15
C ARG A 83 8.74 -16.86 10.46
N HIS A 84 8.18 -16.44 11.59
CA HIS A 84 8.51 -17.07 12.87
C HIS A 84 8.04 -18.53 12.80
N THR A 85 8.94 -19.44 12.47
CA THR A 85 8.73 -20.86 12.71
C THR A 85 8.91 -21.12 14.20
N HIS A 86 8.08 -21.99 14.76
CA HIS A 86 8.09 -22.37 16.19
C HIS A 86 9.44 -22.92 16.69
N ALA A 87 10.39 -23.18 15.78
CA ALA A 87 11.77 -23.57 16.08
C ALA A 87 12.61 -22.44 16.70
N ASP A 88 12.29 -21.16 16.45
CA ASP A 88 13.06 -20.02 16.99
C ASP A 88 12.86 -19.83 18.51
N GLN A 89 11.72 -20.31 19.03
CA GLN A 89 11.38 -20.22 20.45
C GLN A 89 12.13 -21.26 21.31
N GLY A 90 12.60 -22.36 20.69
CA GLY A 90 13.38 -23.40 21.36
C GLY A 90 14.82 -22.98 21.68
N LEU A 91 15.41 -22.09 20.87
CA LEU A 91 16.80 -21.66 21.05
C LEU A 91 16.96 -20.63 22.19
N ARG A 92 15.92 -19.85 22.48
CA ARG A 92 15.91 -18.86 23.57
C ARG A 92 15.67 -19.45 24.97
N SER A 93 15.29 -20.72 25.06
CA SER A 93 14.99 -21.38 26.34
C SER A 93 16.17 -22.22 26.89
N LEU A 94 17.32 -22.19 26.22
CA LEU A 94 18.49 -23.02 26.55
C LEU A 94 19.73 -22.23 27.02
N HIS A 95 19.58 -20.95 27.38
CA HIS A 95 20.65 -20.16 28.00
C HIS A 95 20.19 -19.58 29.34
#